data_AF-A0A9X0D521-F1
#
_entry.id   AF-A0A9X0D521-F1
#
_cell.length_a   1.000
_cell.length_b   1.000
_cell.length_c   1.000
_cell.angle_alpha   90.00
_cell.angle_beta   90.00
_cell.angle_gamma   90.00
#
_symmetry.space_group_name_H-M   'P 1'
#
loop_
_entity.id
_entity.type
_entity.pdbx_description
1 polymer ?
#
loop_
_entity_poly.entity_id
_entity_poly.type
_entity_poly.pdbx_seq_one_letter_code
_entity_poly.pdbx_strand_id
1 'polypeptide(L)'
;MSKALVKEVRAAGGVLTLKDLKNYKVKFRPTLKSKLDDMTLLSTPPPTAGPVLALTLNILDGFKLRQNDLDENPVRTYHRIIEAFKFAYKYRSMLADPDYEQDVNKVC
;
A
#
# COMPACT_ATOMS: atom_id res chain seq x y z
N MET A 1 0.24 -15.35 -28.12
CA MET A 1 -0.48 -14.62 -27.05
C MET A 1 -0.36 -13.10 -27.18
N SER A 2 0.84 -12.51 -27.18
CA SER A 2 1.04 -11.04 -27.15
C SER A 2 0.37 -10.26 -28.30
N LYS A 3 0.37 -10.78 -29.53
CA LYS A 3 -0.31 -10.14 -30.68
C LYS A 3 -1.83 -10.06 -30.52
N ALA A 4 -2.45 -11.10 -29.98
CA ALA A 4 -3.89 -11.16 -29.77
C ALA A 4 -4.31 -10.14 -28.70
N LEU A 5 -3.59 -10.09 -27.57
CA LEU A 5 -3.82 -9.11 -26.51
C LEU A 5 -3.71 -7.66 -27.02
N VAL A 6 -2.64 -7.35 -27.76
CA VAL A 6 -2.45 -6.00 -28.32
C VAL A 6 -3.57 -5.65 -29.30
N LYS A 7 -3.99 -6.58 -30.15
CA LYS A 7 -5.10 -6.37 -31.08
C LYS A 7 -6.40 -6.06 -30.32
N GLU A 8 -6.73 -6.83 -29.29
CA GLU A 8 -7.94 -6.65 -28.49
C GLU A 8 -7.95 -5.28 -27.79
N VAL A 9 -6.85 -4.95 -27.09
CA VAL A 9 -6.73 -3.68 -26.35
C VAL A 9 -6.82 -2.50 -27.31
N ARG A 10 -6.20 -2.58 -28.50
CA ARG A 10 -6.25 -1.53 -29.52
C ARG A 10 -7.63 -1.41 -30.16
N ALA A 11 -8.32 -2.52 -30.40
CA ALA A 11 -9.70 -2.51 -30.90
C ALA A 11 -10.66 -1.83 -29.91
N ALA A 12 -10.40 -1.94 -28.61
CA ALA A 12 -11.11 -1.22 -27.56
C ALA A 12 -10.64 0.23 -27.33
N GLY A 13 -9.73 0.77 -28.16
CA GLY A 13 -9.21 2.14 -28.05
C GLY A 13 -8.04 2.34 -27.08
N GLY A 14 -7.47 1.25 -26.54
CA GLY A 14 -6.33 1.30 -25.63
C GLY A 14 -4.98 1.57 -26.32
N VAL A 15 -3.94 1.81 -25.51
CA VAL A 15 -2.61 2.24 -25.99
C VAL A 15 -1.51 1.18 -25.95
N LEU A 16 -1.84 -0.06 -25.56
CA LEU A 16 -0.85 -1.13 -25.43
C LEU A 16 -0.21 -1.50 -26.79
N THR A 17 1.11 -1.69 -26.81
CA THR A 17 1.89 -2.13 -27.97
C THR A 17 2.67 -3.40 -27.69
N LEU A 18 3.14 -4.07 -28.75
CA LEU A 18 4.10 -5.17 -28.60
C LEU A 18 5.43 -4.71 -27.97
N LYS A 19 5.80 -3.44 -28.15
CA LYS A 19 7.01 -2.85 -27.56
C LYS A 19 6.87 -2.76 -26.04
N ASP A 20 5.70 -2.37 -25.53
CA ASP A 20 5.44 -2.31 -24.09
C ASP A 20 5.59 -3.68 -23.45
N LEU A 21 5.01 -4.72 -24.06
CA LEU A 21 5.12 -6.10 -23.58
C LEU A 21 6.56 -6.63 -23.65
N LYS A 22 7.32 -6.31 -24.70
CA LYS A 22 8.72 -6.72 -24.84
C LYS A 22 9.63 -6.02 -23.82
N ASN A 23 9.33 -4.78 -23.50
CA ASN A 23 10.16 -3.94 -22.63
C ASN A 23 9.78 -4.03 -21.15
N TYR A 24 8.62 -4.61 -20.81
CA TYR A 24 8.23 -4.82 -19.42
C TYR A 24 9.26 -5.67 -18.68
N LYS A 25 9.63 -5.25 -17.48
CA LYS A 25 10.54 -5.96 -16.57
C LYS A 25 9.94 -5.99 -15.18
N VAL A 26 9.93 -7.17 -14.58
CA VAL A 26 9.60 -7.34 -13.16
C VAL A 26 10.74 -6.75 -12.33
N LYS A 27 10.40 -5.96 -11.31
CA LYS A 27 11.35 -5.35 -10.38
C LYS A 27 11.19 -6.01 -9.01
N PHE A 28 12.24 -6.67 -8.55
CA PHE A 28 12.31 -7.18 -7.19
C PHE A 28 12.79 -6.07 -6.28
N ARG A 29 12.01 -5.75 -5.25
CA ARG A 29 12.34 -4.72 -4.25
C ARG A 29 12.35 -5.35 -2.86
N PRO A 30 13.18 -4.85 -1.93
CA PRO A 30 13.12 -5.26 -0.54
C PRO A 30 11.71 -5.08 0.04
N THR A 31 11.30 -5.98 0.92
CA THR A 31 10.02 -5.83 1.63
C THR A 31 10.08 -4.68 2.62
N LEU A 32 8.95 -4.00 2.79
CA LEU A 32 8.76 -3.08 3.91
C LEU A 32 8.68 -3.91 5.19
N LYS A 33 9.47 -3.54 6.19
CA LYS A 33 9.47 -4.17 7.51
C LYS A 33 9.06 -3.15 8.56
N SER A 34 8.09 -3.49 9.39
CA SER A 34 7.66 -2.64 10.51
C SER A 34 7.44 -3.50 11.75
N LYS A 35 7.81 -2.98 12.92
CA LYS A 35 7.64 -3.68 14.19
C LYS A 35 6.25 -3.36 14.75
N LEU A 36 5.54 -4.38 15.23
CA LEU A 36 4.24 -4.26 15.90
C LEU A 36 4.35 -5.07 17.19
N ASP A 37 4.54 -4.42 18.32
CA ASP A 37 4.90 -5.09 19.59
C ASP A 37 6.01 -6.16 19.45
N ASP A 38 5.65 -7.43 19.64
CA ASP A 38 6.52 -8.61 19.55
C ASP A 38 6.57 -9.23 18.14
N MET A 39 5.76 -8.70 17.22
CA MET A 39 5.67 -9.14 15.83
C MET A 39 6.41 -8.22 14.87
N THR A 40 6.73 -8.74 13.69
CA THR A 40 7.24 -7.97 12.55
C THR A 40 6.28 -8.08 11.38
N LEU A 41 5.68 -6.96 10.99
CA LEU A 41 4.91 -6.84 9.76
C LEU A 41 5.87 -6.82 8.57
N LEU A 42 5.68 -7.77 7.65
CA LEU A 42 6.27 -7.77 6.32
C LEU A 42 5.20 -7.34 5.31
N SER A 43 5.46 -6.27 4.57
CA SER A 43 4.52 -5.72 3.59
C SER A 43 5.25 -5.28 2.32
N THR A 44 4.48 -4.87 1.32
CA THR A 44 4.99 -4.37 0.05
C THR A 44 5.46 -2.92 0.17
N PRO A 45 6.63 -2.55 -0.41
CA PRO A 45 7.08 -1.15 -0.46
C PRO A 45 6.28 -0.34 -1.50
N PRO A 46 6.56 0.97 -1.67
CA PRO A 46 6.14 1.71 -2.86
C PRO A 46 6.48 0.94 -4.16
N PRO A 47 5.62 0.96 -5.19
CA PRO A 47 4.45 1.84 -5.41
C PRO A 47 3.15 1.45 -4.70
N THR A 48 3.17 0.46 -3.80
CA THR A 48 1.97 -0.01 -3.12
C THR A 48 1.65 0.80 -1.86
N ALA A 49 0.46 0.57 -1.29
CA ALA A 49 0.01 1.20 -0.04
C ALA A 49 0.48 0.49 1.25
N GLY A 50 1.49 -0.38 1.19
CA GLY A 50 2.03 -1.07 2.36
C GLY A 50 2.52 -0.13 3.48
N PRO A 51 3.18 1.01 3.19
CA PRO A 51 3.53 2.01 4.21
C PRO A 51 2.34 2.59 4.96
N VAL A 52 1.20 2.81 4.28
CA VAL A 52 -0.04 3.30 4.91
C VAL A 52 -0.59 2.27 5.89
N LEU A 53 -0.57 0.98 5.53
CA LEU A 53 -0.97 -0.10 6.43
C LEU A 53 -0.05 -0.15 7.66
N ALA A 54 1.27 -0.12 7.45
CA ALA A 54 2.24 -0.15 8.53
C ALA A 54 2.02 1.01 9.51
N LEU A 55 1.87 2.25 9.00
CA LEU A 55 1.59 3.41 9.84
C LEU A 55 0.27 3.30 10.60
N THR A 56 -0.80 2.84 9.93
CA THR A 56 -2.11 2.63 10.57
C THR A 56 -1.98 1.66 11.76
N LEU A 57 -1.31 0.53 11.57
CA LEU A 57 -1.13 -0.47 12.61
C LEU A 57 -0.23 0.03 13.74
N ASN A 58 0.83 0.80 13.45
CA ASN A 58 1.67 1.41 14.48
C ASN A 58 0.89 2.41 15.36
N ILE A 59 0.01 3.21 14.77
CA ILE A 59 -0.86 4.12 15.53
C ILE A 59 -1.80 3.32 16.42
N LEU A 60 -2.39 2.25 15.90
CA LEU A 60 -3.30 1.39 16.66
C LEU A 60 -2.60 0.61 17.78
N ASP A 61 -1.35 0.21 17.56
CA ASP A 61 -0.50 -0.45 18.56
C ASP A 61 -0.31 0.44 19.81
N GLY A 62 -0.19 1.76 19.61
CA GLY A 62 -0.13 2.74 20.70
C GLY A 62 -1.37 2.78 21.61
N PHE A 63 -2.53 2.30 21.14
CA PHE A 63 -3.76 2.24 21.93
C PHE A 63 -3.94 0.93 22.71
N LYS A 64 -3.06 -0.06 22.51
CA LYS A 64 -3.09 -1.37 23.19
C LYS A 64 -4.48 -2.00 23.19
N LEU A 65 -5.07 -2.06 21.98
CA LEU A 65 -6.40 -2.64 21.79
C LEU A 65 -6.40 -4.11 22.23
N ARG A 66 -7.43 -4.48 22.97
CA ARG A 66 -7.69 -5.85 23.42
C ARG A 66 -8.76 -6.48 22.56
N GLN A 67 -8.78 -7.81 22.52
CA GLN A 67 -9.74 -8.57 21.73
C GLN A 67 -11.20 -8.17 22.02
N ASN A 68 -11.54 -7.93 23.28
CA ASN A 68 -12.91 -7.60 23.70
C ASN A 68 -13.24 -6.10 23.59
N ASP A 69 -12.32 -5.23 23.15
CA ASP A 69 -12.57 -3.78 23.11
C ASP A 69 -13.66 -3.39 22.10
N LEU A 70 -13.93 -4.24 21.10
CA LEU A 70 -15.06 -4.05 20.19
C LEU A 70 -16.41 -4.33 20.86
N ASP A 71 -16.46 -5.22 21.86
CA ASP A 71 -17.68 -5.54 22.59
C ASP A 71 -17.87 -4.61 23.80
N GLU A 72 -16.80 -4.36 24.56
CA GLU A 72 -16.82 -3.54 25.77
C GLU A 72 -16.91 -2.04 25.46
N ASN A 73 -16.27 -1.59 24.37
CA ASN A 73 -16.14 -0.16 24.04
C ASN A 73 -16.23 0.12 22.52
N PRO A 74 -17.28 -0.35 21.80
CA PRO A 74 -17.36 -0.32 20.35
C PRO A 74 -17.12 1.07 19.75
N VAL A 75 -17.81 2.10 20.27
CA VAL A 75 -17.73 3.47 19.75
C VAL A 75 -16.31 4.02 19.82
N ARG A 76 -15.63 3.83 20.96
CA ARG A 76 -14.25 4.30 21.16
C ARG A 76 -13.29 3.53 20.26
N THR A 77 -13.48 2.22 20.13
CA THR A 77 -12.62 1.36 19.31
C THR A 77 -12.74 1.72 17.83
N TYR A 78 -13.96 1.88 17.30
CA TYR A 78 -14.17 2.35 15.94
C TYR A 78 -13.63 3.76 15.71
N HIS A 79 -13.83 4.69 16.66
CA HIS A 79 -13.29 6.04 16.54
C HIS A 79 -11.76 6.02 16.38
N ARG A 80 -11.04 5.25 17.21
CA ARG A 80 -9.57 5.09 17.10
C ARG A 80 -9.15 4.53 15.74
N ILE A 81 -9.85 3.50 15.25
CA ILE A 81 -9.59 2.92 13.93
C ILE A 81 -9.79 3.95 12.82
N ILE A 82 -10.90 4.68 12.86
CA ILE A 82 -11.23 5.72 11.86
C ILE A 82 -10.17 6.82 11.85
N GLU A 83 -9.77 7.34 13.02
CA GLU A 83 -8.76 8.40 13.10
C GLU A 83 -7.37 7.92 12.70
N ALA A 84 -6.98 6.68 13.04
CA ALA A 84 -5.74 6.07 12.56
C ALA A 84 -5.69 6.00 11.03
N PHE A 85 -6.80 5.58 10.40
CA PHE A 85 -6.90 5.56 8.94
C PHE A 85 -6.81 6.97 8.34
N LYS A 86 -7.55 7.96 8.88
CA LYS A 86 -7.48 9.34 8.39
C LYS A 86 -6.05 9.88 8.41
N PHE A 87 -5.33 9.65 9.51
CA PHE A 87 -3.96 10.11 9.66
C PHE A 87 -3.02 9.40 8.67
N ALA A 88 -3.11 8.07 8.55
CA ALA A 88 -2.25 7.33 7.63
C ALA A 88 -2.54 7.66 6.15
N TYR A 89 -3.82 7.84 5.79
CA TYR A 89 -4.23 8.17 4.42
C TYR A 89 -3.80 9.56 3.97
N LYS A 90 -3.56 10.50 4.90
CA LYS A 90 -2.93 11.78 4.57
C LYS A 90 -1.61 11.59 3.81
N TYR A 91 -0.82 10.58 4.17
CA TYR A 91 0.47 10.29 3.53
C TYR A 91 0.34 9.45 2.26
N ARG A 92 -0.84 8.86 2.00
CA ARG A 92 -1.07 8.03 0.81
C ARG A 92 -0.87 8.82 -0.48
N SER A 93 -1.20 10.11 -0.50
CA SER A 93 -0.99 10.96 -1.68
C SER A 93 0.49 11.21 -2.00
N MET A 94 1.40 10.92 -1.07
CA MET A 94 2.85 11.03 -1.27
C MET A 94 3.46 9.72 -1.79
N LEU A 95 2.66 8.66 -1.96
CA LEU A 95 3.11 7.41 -2.56
C LEU A 95 3.01 7.48 -4.08
N ALA A 96 4.06 7.04 -4.77
CA ALA A 96 4.13 6.94 -6.22
C ALA A 96 5.10 5.82 -6.64
N ASP A 97 5.34 5.65 -7.94
CA ASP A 97 6.41 4.78 -8.41
C ASP A 97 7.77 5.40 -8.02
N PRO A 98 8.56 4.75 -7.15
CA PRO A 98 9.83 5.29 -6.68
C PRO A 98 10.88 5.44 -7.80
N ASP A 99 10.65 4.86 -8.98
CA ASP A 99 11.54 5.05 -10.13
C ASP A 99 11.21 6.34 -10.91
N TYR A 100 10.09 6.99 -10.59
CA TYR A 100 9.62 8.22 -11.21
C TYR A 100 9.52 9.39 -10.21
N GLU A 101 9.33 9.11 -8.92
CA GLU A 101 9.29 10.12 -7.86
C GLU A 101 10.24 9.74 -6.72
N GLN A 102 11.29 10.56 -6.53
CA GLN A 102 12.37 10.25 -5.59
C GLN A 102 11.96 10.50 -4.14
N ASP A 103 11.02 11.42 -3.91
CA ASP A 103 10.58 11.79 -2.55
C ASP A 103 9.72 10.72 -1.88
N VAL A 104 9.24 9.72 -2.63
CA VAL A 104 8.47 8.57 -2.11
C VAL A 104 9.23 7.82 -1.02
N ASN A 105 10.56 7.73 -1.15
CA ASN A 105 11.39 7.01 -0.19
C ASN A 105 11.53 7.73 1.17
N LYS A 106 11.10 9.00 1.27
CA LYS A 106 11.11 9.78 2.53
C LYS A 106 9.84 9.58 3.36
N VAL A 107 8.83 8.94 2.79
CA VAL A 107 7.51 8.68 3.42
C VAL A 107 7.50 7.32 4.14
N CYS A 108 8.51 6.48 3.89
CA CYS A 108 8.62 5.11 4.37
C CYS A 108 9.70 4.96 5.43
#